data_AF-A0AAD1Q388-F1
#
_entry.id   AF-A0AAD1Q388-F1
#
_cell.length_a   1.000
_cell.length_b   1.000
_cell.length_c   1.000
_cell.angle_alpha   90.00
_cell.angle_beta   90.00
_cell.angle_gamma   90.00
#
_symmetry.space_group_name_H-M   'P 1'
#
loop_
_entity.id
_entity.type
_entity.pdbx_description
1 polymer ?
#
loop_
_entity_poly.entity_id
_entity_poly.type
_entity_poly.pdbx_seq_one_letter_code
_entity_poly.pdbx_strand_id
1 'polypeptide(L)' 'MQRKFWVTVRQGKIELLDSTDLVEGTQVLVTLIANDEAEFWLQTSQVSLNAVWDNAEDDIYAELLKK' A
#
# COMPACT_ATOMS: atom_id res chain seq x y z
N MET A 1 -2.51 -1.89 -30.15
CA MET A 1 -3.36 -1.93 -28.95
C MET A 1 -2.51 -2.45 -27.80
N GLN A 2 -2.32 -1.67 -26.73
CA GLN A 2 -1.55 -2.12 -25.56
C GLN A 2 -2.46 -2.96 -24.67
N ARG A 3 -1.99 -4.14 -24.23
CA ARG A 3 -2.66 -4.99 -23.25
C ARG A 3 -1.80 -5.04 -21.99
N LYS A 4 -2.42 -4.84 -20.82
CA LYS A 4 -1.78 -4.94 -19.51
C LYS A 4 -2.22 -6.25 -18.87
N PHE A 5 -1.30 -6.94 -18.21
CA PHE A 5 -1.56 -8.19 -17.51
C PHE A 5 -1.13 -8.02 -16.07
N TRP A 6 -1.93 -8.55 -15.14
CA TRP A 6 -1.53 -8.68 -13.75
C TRP A 6 -0.62 -9.91 -13.61
N VAL A 7 0.54 -9.67 -13.01
CA VAL A 7 1.54 -10.71 -12.77
C VAL A 7 2.03 -10.60 -11.34
N THR A 8 2.50 -11.72 -10.79
CA THR A 8 3.14 -11.76 -9.49
C THR A 8 4.51 -12.42 -9.60
N VAL A 9 5.44 -12.04 -8.70
CA VAL A 9 6.76 -12.68 -8.63
C VAL A 9 6.70 -13.77 -7.58
N ARG A 10 6.92 -15.03 -7.98
CA ARG A 10 7.05 -16.18 -7.08
C ARG A 10 8.35 -16.91 -7.36
N GLN A 11 9.16 -17.11 -6.32
CA GLN A 11 10.45 -17.82 -6.42
C GLN A 11 11.37 -17.28 -7.53
N GLY A 12 11.37 -15.96 -7.73
CA GLY A 12 12.18 -15.30 -8.77
C GLY A 12 11.64 -15.44 -10.19
N LYS A 13 10.45 -16.03 -10.38
CA LYS A 13 9.76 -16.13 -11.68
C LYS A 13 8.57 -15.19 -11.71
N ILE A 14 8.28 -14.66 -12.89
CA ILE A 14 7.08 -13.86 -13.15
C ILE A 14 5.97 -14.82 -13.57
N GLU A 15 4.86 -14.83 -12.83
CA GLU A 15 3.69 -15.66 -13.09
C GLU A 15 2.48 -14.78 -13.44
N LEU A 16 1.75 -15.15 -14.50
CA LEU A 16 0.49 -14.52 -14.87
C LEU A 16 -0.59 -14.93 -13.87
N LEU A 17 -1.32 -13.95 -13.33
CA LEU A 17 -2.43 -14.21 -12.43
C LEU A 17 -3.65 -14.75 -13.17
N ASP A 18 -3.86 -14.31 -14.42
CA ASP A 18 -4.90 -14.80 -15.30
C ASP A 18 -4.30 -15.58 -16.47
N SER A 19 -4.88 -16.74 -16.77
CA SER A 19 -4.50 -17.51 -17.96
C SER A 19 -4.92 -16.73 -19.21
N THR A 20 -3.94 -16.14 -19.88
CA THR A 20 -4.13 -15.51 -21.19
C THR A 20 -3.15 -16.15 -22.17
N ASP A 21 -3.61 -16.40 -23.39
CA ASP A 21 -2.79 -16.92 -24.48
C ASP A 21 -1.76 -15.88 -24.91
N LEU A 22 -0.60 -15.85 -24.23
CA LEU A 22 0.62 -15.28 -24.76
C LEU A 22 1.26 -16.35 -25.63
N VAL A 23 1.33 -16.09 -26.93
CA VAL A 23 2.00 -16.98 -27.88
C VAL A 23 3.50 -17.02 -27.54
N GLU A 24 4.11 -18.19 -27.63
CA GLU A 24 5.54 -18.36 -27.44
C GLU A 24 6.34 -17.38 -28.34
N GLY A 25 7.40 -16.80 -27.79
CA GLY A 25 8.21 -15.79 -28.48
C GLY A 25 7.66 -14.36 -28.41
N THR A 26 6.51 -14.13 -27.77
CA THR A 26 5.99 -12.77 -27.54
C THR A 26 6.94 -11.96 -26.66
N GLN A 27 7.39 -10.82 -27.16
CA GLN A 27 8.15 -9.84 -26.36
C GLN A 27 7.20 -9.06 -25.45
N VAL A 28 7.56 -8.93 -24.18
CA VAL A 28 6.77 -8.21 -23.18
C VAL A 28 7.59 -7.11 -22.52
N LEU A 29 6.93 -5.99 -22.20
CA LEU A 29 7.49 -4.93 -21.37
C LEU A 29 6.95 -5.10 -19.96
N VAL A 30 7.86 -5.18 -18.99
CA VAL A 30 7.50 -5.32 -17.57
C VAL A 30 7.68 -3.98 -16.88
N THR A 31 6.67 -3.56 -16.13
CA THR A 31 6.73 -2.39 -15.25
C THR A 31 6.39 -2.85 -13.85
N LEU A 32 7.27 -2.57 -12.89
CA LEU A 32 7.01 -2.84 -11.48
C LEU A 32 5.97 -1.84 -10.96
N ILE A 33 4.94 -2.36 -10.30
CA ILE A 33 3.91 -1.55 -9.65
C ILE A 33 4.32 -1.41 -8.19
N ALA A 34 4.55 -0.18 -7.75
CA ALA A 34 4.80 0.10 -6.34
C ALA A 34 3.55 -0.25 -5.53
N ASN A 35 3.74 -0.94 -4.41
CA ASN A 35 2.67 -1.20 -3.45
C ASN A 35 2.89 -0.32 -2.22
N ASP A 36 2.86 0.99 -2.43
CA ASP A 36 3.00 2.02 -1.40
C ASP A 36 1.64 2.43 -0.81
N GLU A 37 0.53 1.81 -1.26
CA GLU A 37 -0.82 2.13 -0.77
C GLU A 37 -0.91 2.02 0.76
N ALA A 38 -0.31 1.00 1.37
CA ALA A 38 -0.33 0.84 2.82
C ALA A 38 0.38 2.00 3.54
N GLU A 39 1.53 2.44 3.03
CA GLU A 39 2.28 3.58 3.58
C GLU A 39 1.53 4.90 3.36
N PHE A 40 0.96 5.07 2.16
CA PHE A 40 0.12 6.21 1.82
C PHE A 40 -1.10 6.33 2.75
N TRP A 41 -1.84 5.24 2.96
CA TRP A 41 -3.00 5.22 3.85
C TRP A 41 -2.59 5.44 5.31
N LEU A 42 -1.48 4.86 5.75
CA LEU A 42 -0.94 5.09 7.09
C LEU A 42 -0.62 6.58 7.31
N GLN A 43 0.17 7.18 6.42
CA GLN A 43 0.56 8.60 6.52
C GLN A 43 -0.65 9.53 6.48
N THR A 44 -1.60 9.26 5.58
CA THR A 44 -2.81 10.09 5.45
C THR A 44 -3.69 10.01 6.69
N SER A 45 -3.86 8.80 7.24
CA SER A 45 -4.70 8.60 8.43
C SER A 45 -4.13 9.24 9.71
N GLN A 46 -2.81 9.40 9.78
CA GLN A 46 -2.12 9.96 10.95
C GLN A 46 -2.59 11.39 11.28
N VAL A 47 -2.92 12.21 10.28
CA VAL A 47 -3.40 13.59 10.50
C VAL A 47 -4.74 13.60 11.23
N SER A 48 -5.66 12.72 10.82
CA SER A 48 -6.95 12.58 11.48
C SER A 48 -6.80 12.01 12.90
N LEU A 49 -5.88 11.07 13.10
CA LEU A 49 -5.60 10.52 14.43
C LEU A 49 -5.06 11.60 15.37
N ASN A 50 -4.08 12.40 14.94
CA ASN A 50 -3.52 13.48 15.74
C ASN A 50 -4.58 14.51 16.14
N ALA A 51 -5.52 14.84 15.24
CA ALA A 51 -6.59 15.80 15.55
C ALA A 51 -7.52 15.34 16.69
N VAL A 52 -7.62 14.03 16.95
CA VAL A 52 -8.51 13.45 17.97
C VAL A 52 -7.76 13.04 19.24
N TRP A 53 -6.53 12.54 19.12
CA TRP A 53 -5.75 11.95 20.21
C TRP A 53 -4.55 12.79 20.69
N ASP A 54 -4.10 13.77 19.90
CA ASP A 54 -3.04 14.72 20.32
C ASP A 54 -3.69 16.08 20.66
N ASN A 55 -4.72 16.03 21.51
CA ASN A 55 -5.42 17.23 21.96
C ASN A 55 -5.09 17.55 23.42
N ALA A 56 -5.15 18.85 23.76
CA ALA A 56 -4.84 19.33 25.10
C ALA A 56 -5.87 18.88 26.16
N GLU A 57 -6.97 18.22 25.77
CA GLU A 57 -7.98 17.69 26.69
C GLU A 57 -7.51 16.37 27.31
N ASP A 58 -6.72 15.56 26.61
CA ASP A 58 -6.12 14.33 27.13
C ASP A 58 -5.04 14.60 28.21
N ASP A 59 -4.37 15.75 28.13
CA ASP A 59 -3.40 16.20 29.13
C ASP A 59 -4.05 16.50 30.50
N ILE A 60 -5.34 16.82 30.54
CA ILE A 60 -6.06 17.11 31.80
C ILE A 60 -6.11 15.85 32.69
N TYR A 61 -6.32 14.68 32.11
CA TYR A 61 -6.27 13.41 32.86
C TYR A 61 -4.87 13.12 33.40
N ALA A 62 -3.83 13.46 32.64
CA ALA A 62 -2.44 13.33 33.08
C ALA A 62 -2.10 14.31 34.23
N GLU A 63 -2.75 15.46 34.30
CA GLU A 63 -2.62 16.42 35.40
C GLU A 63 -3.34 15.97 36.67
N LEU A 64 -4.53 15.37 36.55
CA LEU A 64 -5.30 14.88 37.69
C LEU A 64 -4.61 13.75 38.45
N LEU A 65 -3.76 12.95 37.79
CA LEU A 65 -2.97 11.88 38.41
C LEU A 65 -1.78 12.37 39.25
N LYS A 66 -1.41 13.65 39.15
CA LYS A 66 -0.27 14.24 39.89
C LYS A 66 -0.67 14.81 41.27
N LYS A 67 -1.93 14.67 41.67
CA LYS A 67 -2.50 15.28 42.87
C LYS A 67 -2.90 14.21 43.89
#